data_AF-A0A353DX04-F1
#
_entry.id   AF-A0A353DX04-F1
#
_cell.length_a   1.000
_cell.length_b   1.000
_cell.length_c   1.000
_cell.angle_alpha   90.00
_cell.angle_beta   90.00
_cell.angle_gamma   90.00
#
_symmetry.space_group_name_H-M   'P 1'
#
loop_
_entity.id
_entity.type
_entity.pdbx_description
1 polymer ?
#
loop_
_entity_poly.entity_id
_entity_poly.type
_entity_poly.pdbx_seq_one_letter_code
_entity_poly.pdbx_strand_id
1 'polypeptide(L)'
;GAPCVVQNKTGGSGAVGHSFGANARPDGYTLTMGTFELSTMHWMGISDLTYADYRPLMQVNADAAAIIVRQDAPWKTVDEFIAHIKAQPGKVQMSGTATGGAWDLARAGFQLAADLPVDAVLWVPTLGSAPSLVELMGGHIDAVCCSIPEAAAQVEAGELRVLTVMSQERLAAYPR
;
A
#
# COMPACT_ATOMS: atom_id res chain seq x y z
N GLY A 1 21.22 -9.84 25.41
CA GLY A 1 20.02 -9.40 24.69
C GLY A 1 18.80 -9.75 25.53
N ALA A 2 17.77 -8.90 25.50
CA ALA A 2 16.46 -9.20 26.08
C ALA A 2 15.48 -9.55 24.95
N PRO A 3 14.45 -10.39 25.20
CA PRO A 3 13.44 -10.70 24.19
C PRO A 3 12.64 -9.44 23.83
N CYS A 4 12.44 -9.20 22.53
CA CYS A 4 11.54 -8.17 22.02
C CYS A 4 10.23 -8.84 21.61
N VAL A 5 9.18 -8.65 22.43
CA VAL A 5 7.86 -9.23 22.15
C VAL A 5 7.11 -8.34 21.17
N VAL A 6 6.63 -8.92 20.07
CA VAL A 6 5.82 -8.22 19.07
C VAL A 6 4.34 -8.41 19.41
N GLN A 7 3.59 -7.31 19.48
CA GLN A 7 2.15 -7.32 19.68
C GLN A 7 1.46 -6.54 18.57
N ASN A 8 0.62 -7.21 17.79
CA ASN A 8 -0.22 -6.55 16.78
C ASN A 8 -1.44 -5.92 17.46
N LYS A 9 -1.54 -4.59 17.40
CA LYS A 9 -2.65 -3.78 17.91
C LYS A 9 -3.45 -3.22 16.72
N THR A 10 -4.40 -3.98 16.22
CA THR A 10 -5.21 -3.61 15.04
C THR A 10 -6.40 -2.72 15.42
N GLY A 11 -6.97 -2.01 14.43
CA GLY A 11 -8.19 -1.20 14.58
C GLY A 11 -8.01 0.28 14.26
N GLY A 12 -9.12 0.93 13.86
CA GLY A 12 -9.16 2.36 13.54
C GLY A 12 -8.17 2.80 12.46
N SER A 13 -8.00 2.00 11.40
CA SER A 13 -6.99 2.24 10.34
C SER A 13 -5.58 2.50 10.91
N GLY A 14 -5.21 1.77 11.95
CA GLY A 14 -3.91 1.91 12.62
C GLY A 14 -3.92 2.84 13.84
N ALA A 15 -4.97 3.66 14.04
CA ALA A 15 -5.02 4.61 15.15
C ALA A 15 -4.93 3.94 16.53
N VAL A 16 -5.45 2.72 16.71
CA VAL A 16 -5.38 2.00 17.98
C VAL A 16 -3.92 1.64 18.35
N GLY A 17 -3.18 1.08 17.40
CA GLY A 17 -1.77 0.71 17.61
C GLY A 17 -0.87 1.91 17.81
N HIS A 18 -1.06 2.96 17.00
CA HIS A 18 -0.33 4.21 17.16
C HIS A 18 -0.65 4.87 18.51
N SER A 19 -1.92 5.03 18.86
CA SER A 19 -2.31 5.61 20.16
C SER A 19 -1.76 4.85 21.35
N PHE A 20 -1.70 3.52 21.28
CA PHE A 20 -1.07 2.71 22.33
C PHE A 20 0.41 3.07 22.50
N GLY A 21 1.13 3.20 21.38
CA GLY A 21 2.54 3.59 21.35
C GLY A 21 2.80 5.01 21.85
N ALA A 22 2.01 5.98 21.38
CA ALA A 22 2.15 7.40 21.74
C ALA A 22 1.88 7.64 23.23
N ASN A 23 0.93 6.90 23.82
CA ASN A 23 0.59 7.00 25.24
C ASN A 23 1.43 6.09 26.15
N ALA A 24 2.37 5.32 25.59
CA ALA A 24 3.23 4.46 26.39
C ALA A 24 4.22 5.28 27.23
N ARG A 25 4.71 4.68 28.32
CA ARG A 25 5.76 5.32 29.13
C ARG A 25 7.03 5.50 28.26
N PRO A 26 7.64 6.70 28.24
CA PRO A 26 8.84 6.96 27.43
C PRO A 26 10.11 6.42 28.09
N ASP A 27 10.13 5.13 28.46
CA ASP A 27 11.21 4.46 29.17
C ASP A 27 12.06 3.53 28.28
N GLY A 28 11.76 3.49 26.98
CA GLY A 28 12.48 2.68 25.99
C GLY A 28 12.05 1.22 25.88
N TYR A 29 11.08 0.76 26.67
CA TYR A 29 10.56 -0.62 26.60
C TYR A 29 9.39 -0.80 25.63
N THR A 30 8.80 0.30 25.16
CA THR A 30 7.78 0.28 24.10
C THR A 30 8.33 0.94 22.86
N LEU A 31 8.40 0.17 21.77
CA LEU A 31 8.74 0.66 20.44
C LEU A 31 7.49 0.54 19.57
N THR A 32 7.20 1.58 18.80
CA THR A 32 6.08 1.59 17.86
C THR A 32 6.63 1.45 16.45
N MET A 33 6.11 0.49 15.70
CA MET A 33 6.32 0.46 14.25
C MET A 33 5.48 1.58 13.65
N GLY A 34 6.10 2.73 13.40
CA GLY A 34 5.44 3.86 12.74
C GLY A 34 5.21 3.53 11.27
N THR A 35 3.97 3.67 10.81
CA THR A 35 3.61 3.46 9.42
C THR A 35 3.17 4.77 8.76
N PHE A 36 2.90 4.71 7.45
CA PHE A 36 2.45 5.84 6.65
C PHE A 36 1.23 6.55 7.25
N GLU A 37 0.35 5.82 7.94
CA GLU A 37 -0.87 6.32 8.56
C GLU A 37 -0.64 7.48 9.52
N LEU A 38 0.54 7.62 10.15
CA LEU A 38 0.90 8.81 10.95
C LEU A 38 0.91 10.12 10.16
N SER A 39 0.96 10.03 8.83
CA SER A 39 0.92 11.19 7.93
C SER A 39 -0.50 11.50 7.44
N THR A 40 -1.46 10.57 7.60
CA THR A 40 -2.81 10.71 7.01
C THR A 40 -3.94 10.65 8.03
N MET A 41 -3.79 9.99 9.18
CA MET A 41 -4.87 9.81 10.15
C MET A 41 -5.46 11.13 10.66
N HIS A 42 -4.63 12.16 10.83
CA HIS A 42 -5.05 13.52 11.19
C HIS A 42 -5.94 14.14 10.12
N TRP A 43 -5.49 14.11 8.86
CA TRP A 43 -6.23 14.69 7.74
C TRP A 43 -7.53 13.94 7.44
N MET A 44 -7.58 12.65 7.76
CA MET A 44 -8.79 11.83 7.65
C MET A 44 -9.75 11.96 8.84
N GLY A 45 -9.38 12.71 9.89
CA GLY A 45 -10.19 12.85 11.10
C GLY A 45 -10.30 11.57 11.93
N ILE A 46 -9.38 10.63 11.77
CA ILE A 46 -9.36 9.35 12.50
C ILE A 46 -8.71 9.52 13.88
N SER A 47 -7.65 10.32 13.97
CA SER A 47 -6.92 10.62 15.19
C SER A 47 -6.14 11.91 15.05
N ASP A 48 -5.97 12.67 16.12
CA ASP A 48 -5.13 13.88 16.14
C ASP A 48 -3.62 13.56 16.15
N LEU A 49 -3.25 12.28 16.27
CA LEU A 49 -1.85 11.86 16.27
C LEU A 49 -1.17 12.16 14.93
N THR A 50 0.09 12.56 15.05
CA THR A 50 0.99 12.82 13.93
C THR A 50 2.36 12.20 14.21
N TYR A 51 3.26 12.28 13.24
CA TYR A 51 4.66 11.88 13.45
C TYR A 51 5.36 12.66 14.58
N ALA A 52 4.86 13.85 14.96
CA ALA A 52 5.46 14.68 16.00
C ALA A 52 5.24 14.13 17.41
N ASP A 53 4.29 13.21 17.59
CA ASP A 53 4.02 12.53 18.86
C ASP A 53 5.04 11.40 19.14
N TYR A 54 6.00 11.19 18.24
CA TYR A 54 7.03 10.16 18.35
C TYR A 54 8.43 10.75 18.21
N ARG A 55 9.41 10.08 18.84
CA ARG A 55 10.82 10.29 18.53
C ARG A 55 11.27 9.27 17.48
N PRO A 56 11.58 9.68 16.23
CA PRO A 56 12.04 8.74 15.22
C PRO A 56 13.38 8.12 15.63
N LEU A 57 13.50 6.81 15.42
CA LEU A 57 14.73 6.06 15.72
C LEU A 57 15.47 5.69 14.44
N MET A 58 14.79 4.97 13.55
CA MET A 58 15.33 4.55 12.27
C MET A 58 14.19 4.21 11.32
N GLN A 59 14.43 4.40 10.03
CA GLN A 59 13.57 3.86 8.98
C GLN A 59 14.03 2.45 8.66
N VAL A 60 13.17 1.47 8.91
CA VAL A 60 13.48 0.04 8.69
C VAL A 60 13.09 -0.43 7.29
N ASN A 61 12.13 0.26 6.65
CA ASN A 61 11.67 -0.03 5.30
C ASN A 61 11.26 1.26 4.58
N ALA A 62 11.44 1.25 3.26
CA ALA A 62 10.88 2.25 2.36
C ALA A 62 10.69 1.59 1.00
N ASP A 63 9.43 1.31 0.68
CA ASP A 63 9.08 0.53 -0.47
C ASP A 63 8.33 1.40 -1.49
N ALA A 64 8.77 1.35 -2.74
CA ALA A 64 8.04 1.97 -3.83
C ALA A 64 6.77 1.16 -4.10
N ALA A 65 5.65 1.87 -4.25
CA ALA A 65 4.41 1.25 -4.69
C ALA A 65 4.55 0.76 -6.14
N ALA A 66 3.87 -0.31 -6.47
CA ALA A 66 3.80 -0.87 -7.81
C ALA A 66 2.34 -1.13 -8.19
N ILE A 67 2.06 -1.17 -9.49
CA ILE A 67 0.77 -1.68 -9.99
C ILE A 67 0.97 -3.11 -10.46
N ILE A 68 0.24 -4.03 -9.85
CA ILE A 68 0.38 -5.47 -10.04
C ILE A 68 -0.95 -6.02 -10.55
N VAL A 69 -0.90 -6.84 -11.59
CA VAL A 69 -2.05 -7.51 -12.18
C VAL A 69 -1.80 -9.01 -12.25
N ARG A 70 -2.83 -9.81 -12.52
CA ARG A 70 -2.64 -11.22 -12.86
C ARG A 70 -1.81 -11.38 -14.13
N GLN A 71 -1.05 -12.47 -14.23
CA GLN A 71 -0.23 -12.75 -15.39
C GLN A 71 -1.06 -12.87 -16.70
N ASP A 72 -2.29 -13.33 -16.60
CA ASP A 72 -3.23 -13.49 -17.72
C ASP A 72 -4.17 -12.28 -17.93
N ALA A 73 -3.94 -11.18 -17.21
CA ALA A 73 -4.63 -9.92 -17.46
C ALA A 73 -4.40 -9.45 -18.92
N PRO A 74 -5.38 -8.77 -19.53
CA PRO A 74 -5.28 -8.32 -20.91
C PRO A 74 -4.22 -7.22 -21.11
N TRP A 75 -3.79 -6.56 -20.03
CA TRP A 75 -2.79 -5.50 -20.04
C TRP A 75 -1.41 -6.05 -19.70
N LYS A 76 -0.45 -5.81 -20.59
CA LYS A 76 0.95 -6.22 -20.44
C LYS A 76 1.86 -5.06 -20.10
N THR A 77 1.42 -3.83 -20.35
CA THR A 77 2.15 -2.60 -20.05
C THR A 77 1.28 -1.65 -19.25
N VAL A 78 1.92 -0.71 -18.56
CA VAL A 78 1.21 0.37 -17.86
C VAL A 78 0.41 1.25 -18.82
N ASP A 79 0.90 1.48 -20.04
CA ASP A 79 0.21 2.28 -21.05
C ASP A 79 -1.10 1.63 -21.50
N GLU A 80 -1.10 0.30 -21.70
CA GLU A 80 -2.30 -0.47 -22.02
C GLU A 80 -3.33 -0.41 -20.87
N PHE A 81 -2.84 -0.47 -19.63
CA PHE A 81 -3.68 -0.37 -18.44
C PHE A 81 -4.30 1.02 -18.29
N ILE A 82 -3.50 2.09 -18.45
CA ILE A 82 -3.99 3.48 -18.43
C ILE A 82 -5.01 3.70 -19.54
N ALA A 83 -4.72 3.25 -20.78
CA ALA A 83 -5.64 3.36 -21.90
C ALA A 83 -6.97 2.65 -21.62
N HIS A 84 -6.93 1.48 -20.98
CA HIS A 84 -8.14 0.76 -20.58
C HIS A 84 -8.95 1.54 -19.52
N ILE A 85 -8.31 2.07 -18.49
CA ILE A 85 -8.98 2.91 -17.48
C ILE A 85 -9.62 4.13 -18.14
N LYS A 86 -8.91 4.82 -19.06
CA LYS A 86 -9.44 5.98 -19.80
C LYS A 86 -10.66 5.62 -20.65
N ALA A 87 -10.63 4.46 -21.30
CA ALA A 87 -11.74 4.00 -22.14
C ALA A 87 -12.95 3.54 -21.32
N GLN A 88 -12.74 3.06 -20.09
CA GLN A 88 -13.76 2.44 -19.25
C GLN A 88 -13.65 2.90 -17.78
N PRO A 89 -13.88 4.19 -17.49
CA PRO A 89 -13.79 4.69 -16.12
C PRO A 89 -14.80 3.98 -15.20
N GLY A 90 -14.37 3.68 -13.98
CA GLY A 90 -15.18 3.00 -12.97
C GLY A 90 -15.38 1.50 -13.20
N LYS A 91 -14.66 0.88 -14.14
CA LYS A 91 -14.71 -0.57 -14.37
C LYS A 91 -13.59 -1.35 -13.70
N VAL A 92 -12.39 -0.78 -13.64
CA VAL A 92 -11.24 -1.43 -13.01
C VAL A 92 -11.39 -1.37 -11.49
N GLN A 93 -11.35 -2.53 -10.85
CA GLN A 93 -11.33 -2.68 -9.40
C GLN A 93 -9.89 -2.86 -8.91
N MET A 94 -9.47 -2.02 -7.97
CA MET A 94 -8.13 -2.02 -7.39
C MET A 94 -8.17 -2.18 -5.88
N SER A 95 -7.13 -2.77 -5.31
CA SER A 95 -6.95 -2.86 -3.86
C SER A 95 -5.48 -2.70 -3.46
N GLY A 96 -5.19 -2.78 -2.17
CA GLY A 96 -3.83 -2.78 -1.63
C GLY A 96 -3.80 -2.56 -0.13
N THR A 97 -4.62 -1.62 0.35
CA THR A 97 -4.77 -1.28 1.77
C THR A 97 -6.20 -0.78 2.01
N ALA A 98 -6.49 -0.33 3.24
CA ALA A 98 -7.70 0.40 3.55
C ALA A 98 -7.76 1.73 2.77
N THR A 99 -8.95 2.31 2.66
CA THR A 99 -9.12 3.67 2.11
C THR A 99 -8.25 4.67 2.87
N GLY A 100 -7.52 5.51 2.14
CA GLY A 100 -6.58 6.48 2.69
C GLY A 100 -5.30 5.89 3.29
N GLY A 101 -5.09 4.58 3.15
CA GLY A 101 -3.83 3.91 3.45
C GLY A 101 -2.76 4.21 2.40
N ALA A 102 -1.53 3.76 2.67
CA ALA A 102 -0.36 4.04 1.83
C ALA A 102 -0.58 3.71 0.34
N TRP A 103 -1.17 2.55 0.06
CA TRP A 103 -1.34 2.10 -1.33
C TRP A 103 -2.56 2.71 -2.03
N ASP A 104 -3.58 3.13 -1.26
CA ASP A 104 -4.68 3.91 -1.84
C ASP A 104 -4.18 5.30 -2.29
N LEU A 105 -3.36 5.96 -1.46
CA LEU A 105 -2.79 7.26 -1.84
C LEU A 105 -1.78 7.11 -2.99
N ALA A 106 -0.98 6.04 -3.01
CA ALA A 106 -0.08 5.76 -4.12
C ALA A 106 -0.85 5.55 -5.44
N ARG A 107 -1.96 4.79 -5.42
CA ARG A 107 -2.87 4.67 -6.57
C ARG A 107 -3.39 6.02 -7.02
N ALA A 108 -3.86 6.86 -6.10
CA ALA A 108 -4.35 8.20 -6.44
C ALA A 108 -3.24 9.05 -7.09
N GLY A 109 -2.01 9.01 -6.55
CA GLY A 109 -0.85 9.67 -7.15
C GLY A 109 -0.53 9.17 -8.55
N PHE A 110 -0.59 7.85 -8.78
CA PHE A 110 -0.45 7.26 -10.11
C PHE A 110 -1.50 7.75 -11.10
N GLN A 111 -2.77 7.80 -10.69
CA GLN A 111 -3.84 8.30 -11.55
C GLN A 111 -3.63 9.77 -11.91
N LEU A 112 -3.31 10.62 -10.92
CA LEU A 112 -3.02 12.02 -11.17
C LEU A 112 -1.84 12.21 -12.12
N ALA A 113 -0.77 11.43 -11.96
CA ALA A 113 0.38 11.45 -12.87
C ALA A 113 0.05 10.96 -14.30
N ALA A 114 -1.01 10.16 -14.46
CA ALA A 114 -1.49 9.65 -15.74
C ALA A 114 -2.62 10.48 -16.37
N ASP A 115 -2.92 11.66 -15.82
CA ASP A 115 -4.07 12.50 -16.18
C ASP A 115 -5.40 11.73 -16.10
N LEU A 116 -5.55 10.91 -15.06
CA LEU A 116 -6.78 10.20 -14.71
C LEU A 116 -7.42 10.85 -13.48
N PRO A 117 -8.75 11.01 -13.44
CA PRO A 117 -9.41 11.40 -12.21
C PRO A 117 -9.28 10.28 -11.17
N VAL A 118 -9.22 10.65 -9.89
CA VAL A 118 -8.94 9.70 -8.80
C VAL A 118 -10.02 8.62 -8.66
N ASP A 119 -11.24 8.93 -9.08
CA ASP A 119 -12.40 8.02 -9.12
C ASP A 119 -12.50 7.20 -10.42
N ALA A 120 -11.49 7.27 -11.31
CA ALA A 120 -11.47 6.47 -12.55
C ALA A 120 -11.42 4.95 -12.32
N VAL A 121 -11.06 4.52 -11.11
CA VAL A 121 -11.01 3.11 -10.70
C VAL A 121 -11.80 2.95 -9.40
N LEU A 122 -12.38 1.78 -9.18
CA LEU A 122 -13.06 1.43 -7.95
C LEU A 122 -12.05 0.90 -6.94
N TRP A 123 -11.90 1.58 -5.79
CA TRP A 123 -11.06 1.10 -4.70
C TRP A 123 -11.84 0.11 -3.83
N VAL A 124 -11.33 -1.11 -3.68
CA VAL A 124 -11.86 -2.19 -2.85
C VAL A 124 -10.97 -2.31 -1.61
N PRO A 125 -11.36 -1.74 -0.45
CA PRO A 125 -10.48 -1.67 0.72
C PRO A 125 -10.27 -3.04 1.37
N THR A 126 -9.04 -3.31 1.80
CA THR A 126 -8.67 -4.53 2.54
C THR A 126 -7.83 -4.20 3.76
N LEU A 127 -7.52 -5.22 4.57
CA LEU A 127 -6.61 -5.11 5.72
C LEU A 127 -5.13 -5.23 5.34
N GLY A 128 -4.75 -4.71 4.16
CA GLY A 128 -3.36 -4.70 3.65
C GLY A 128 -3.15 -5.55 2.40
N SER A 129 -1.90 -5.62 1.94
CA SER A 129 -1.58 -6.18 0.62
C SER A 129 -1.82 -7.69 0.55
N ALA A 130 -1.55 -8.42 1.63
CA ALA A 130 -1.72 -9.88 1.65
C ALA A 130 -3.15 -10.31 1.29
N PRO A 131 -4.23 -9.82 1.94
CA PRO A 131 -5.59 -10.13 1.51
C PRO A 131 -5.91 -9.57 0.11
N SER A 132 -5.39 -8.39 -0.29
CA SER A 132 -5.58 -7.88 -1.65
C SER A 132 -4.99 -8.79 -2.74
N LEU A 133 -3.82 -9.36 -2.50
CA LEU A 133 -3.18 -10.29 -3.44
C LEU A 133 -3.98 -11.61 -3.56
N VAL A 134 -4.62 -12.05 -2.47
CA VAL A 134 -5.55 -13.20 -2.51
C VAL A 134 -6.77 -12.88 -3.38
N GLU A 135 -7.39 -11.70 -3.21
CA GLU A 135 -8.51 -11.25 -4.05
C GLU A 135 -8.12 -11.15 -5.53
N LEU A 136 -6.92 -10.64 -5.81
CA LEU A 136 -6.37 -10.55 -7.17
C LEU A 136 -6.21 -11.93 -7.79
N MET A 137 -5.58 -12.86 -7.06
CA MET A 137 -5.39 -14.24 -7.52
C MET A 137 -6.72 -14.98 -7.72
N GLY A 138 -7.73 -14.69 -6.90
CA GLY A 138 -9.10 -15.19 -7.07
C GLY A 138 -9.85 -14.57 -8.25
N GLY A 139 -9.34 -13.49 -8.85
CA GLY A 139 -10.01 -12.75 -9.93
C GLY A 139 -11.18 -11.91 -9.45
N HIS A 140 -11.22 -11.54 -8.16
CA HIS A 140 -12.25 -10.67 -7.59
C HIS A 140 -11.97 -9.19 -7.81
N ILE A 141 -10.70 -8.84 -8.03
CA ILE A 141 -10.22 -7.51 -8.42
C ILE A 141 -9.26 -7.60 -9.60
N ASP A 142 -9.05 -6.49 -10.29
CA ASP A 142 -8.28 -6.43 -11.55
C ASP A 142 -6.79 -6.11 -11.32
N ALA A 143 -6.49 -5.32 -10.30
CA ALA A 143 -5.13 -4.92 -9.96
C ALA A 143 -4.94 -4.67 -8.47
N VAL A 144 -3.69 -4.75 -8.01
CA VAL A 144 -3.28 -4.39 -6.66
C VAL A 144 -2.21 -3.31 -6.74
N CYS A 145 -2.35 -2.29 -5.91
CA CYS A 145 -1.27 -1.38 -5.59
C CYS A 145 -0.62 -1.86 -4.29
N CYS A 146 0.65 -2.27 -4.35
CA CYS A 146 1.43 -2.65 -3.17
C CYS A 146 2.92 -2.60 -3.53
N SER A 147 3.79 -2.87 -2.56
CA SER A 147 5.21 -3.01 -2.85
C SER A 147 5.51 -4.34 -3.56
N ILE A 148 6.59 -4.37 -4.35
CA ILE A 148 6.99 -5.60 -5.04
C ILE A 148 7.39 -6.71 -4.06
N PRO A 149 8.12 -6.44 -2.94
CA PRO A 149 8.41 -7.47 -1.94
C PRO A 149 7.17 -8.17 -1.38
N GLU A 150 6.04 -7.46 -1.23
CA GLU A 150 4.79 -8.06 -0.76
C GLU A 150 4.18 -9.07 -1.75
N ALA A 151 4.47 -8.92 -3.04
CA ALA A 151 3.98 -9.79 -4.11
C ALA A 151 5.09 -10.67 -4.72
N ALA A 152 6.31 -10.63 -4.17
CA ALA A 152 7.49 -11.20 -4.81
C ALA A 152 7.34 -12.70 -5.10
N ALA A 153 6.81 -13.46 -4.14
CA ALA A 153 6.60 -14.90 -4.29
C ALA A 153 5.68 -15.23 -5.48
N GLN A 154 4.57 -14.50 -5.64
CA GLN A 154 3.61 -14.72 -6.71
C GLN A 154 4.12 -14.20 -8.07
N VAL A 155 4.89 -13.11 -8.06
CA VAL A 155 5.55 -12.59 -9.26
C VAL A 155 6.63 -13.58 -9.75
N GLU A 156 7.44 -14.11 -8.85
CA GLU A 156 8.47 -15.12 -9.15
C GLU A 156 7.87 -16.45 -9.63
N ALA A 157 6.71 -16.83 -9.08
CA ALA A 157 5.93 -17.98 -9.55
C ALA A 157 5.30 -17.77 -10.94
N GLY A 158 5.33 -16.55 -11.49
CA GLY A 158 4.73 -16.20 -12.77
C GLY A 158 3.21 -16.10 -12.72
N GLU A 159 2.63 -15.96 -11.53
CA GLU A 159 1.18 -15.83 -11.32
C GLU A 159 0.73 -14.37 -11.46
N LEU A 160 1.60 -13.43 -11.07
CA LEU A 160 1.36 -11.99 -11.13
C LEU A 160 2.40 -11.27 -11.99
N ARG A 161 2.03 -10.10 -12.50
CA ARG A 161 2.87 -9.20 -13.29
C ARG A 161 2.88 -7.81 -12.68
N VAL A 162 4.08 -7.26 -12.53
CA VAL A 162 4.26 -5.84 -12.23
C VAL A 162 4.18 -5.04 -13.53
N LEU A 163 3.29 -4.06 -13.61
CA LEU A 163 3.14 -3.17 -14.77
C LEU A 163 3.99 -1.91 -14.67
N THR A 164 4.13 -1.37 -13.46
CA THR A 164 4.94 -0.19 -13.18
C THR A 164 5.33 -0.15 -11.71
N VAL A 165 6.39 0.60 -11.41
CA VAL A 165 6.88 0.90 -10.07
C VAL A 165 6.98 2.42 -9.94
N MET A 166 6.45 2.95 -8.85
CA MET A 166 6.39 4.39 -8.54
C MET A 166 7.67 4.83 -7.79
N SER A 167 8.84 4.42 -8.29
CA SER A 167 10.14 4.83 -7.76
C SER A 167 10.75 5.92 -8.65
N GLN A 168 11.58 6.80 -8.07
CA GLN A 168 12.27 7.84 -8.84
C GLN A 168 13.29 7.25 -9.82
N GLU A 169 13.94 6.17 -9.41
CA GLU A 169 14.91 5.42 -10.20
C GLU A 169 14.43 3.97 -10.37
N ARG A 170 14.84 3.30 -11.45
CA ARG A 170 14.53 1.88 -11.64
C ARG A 170 15.13 1.05 -10.50
N LEU A 171 14.34 0.14 -9.95
CA LEU A 171 14.82 -0.73 -8.89
C LEU A 171 15.77 -1.78 -9.48
N ALA A 172 17.01 -1.83 -8.97
CA ALA A 172 18.01 -2.80 -9.45
C ALA A 172 17.54 -4.27 -9.30
N ALA A 173 16.77 -4.56 -8.26
CA ALA A 173 16.17 -5.88 -8.01
C ALA A 173 15.06 -6.23 -9.02
N TYR A 174 14.46 -5.23 -9.67
CA TYR A 174 13.34 -5.39 -10.60
C TYR A 174 13.60 -4.55 -11.87
N PRO A 175 14.52 -5.01 -12.74
CA PRO A 175 15.00 -4.22 -13.88
C PRO A 175 14.03 -4.16 -15.06
N ARG A 176 12.91 -4.91 -15.02
CA ARG A 176 11.92 -5.02 -16.10
C ARG A 176 10.67 -4.25 -15.76
#